data_AF-A0A101WM24-F1
#
_entry.id   AF-A0A101WM24-F1
#
_cell.length_a   1.000
_cell.length_b   1.000
_cell.length_c   1.000
_cell.angle_alpha   90.00
_cell.angle_beta   90.00
_cell.angle_gamma   90.00
#
_symmetry.space_group_name_H-M   'P 1'
#
loop_
_entity.id
_entity.type
_entity.pdbx_description
1 polymer ?
#
loop_
_entity_poly.entity_id
_entity_poly.type
_entity_poly.pdbx_seq_one_letter_code
_entity_poly.pdbx_strand_id
1 'polypeptide(L)'
;MKFKDDEHRHFFETQVTKTNTWNDPYRKALFYTLGLTEQTRDHINALYNFKKKCIDFDGLQKPWQTGTSMKVTRLAFNLYNGFAGSEGIDDSERYTPYNLFDTGLMLYMFEAIILRYPSYADLEEL
;
A
#
# COMPACT_ATOMS: atom_id res chain seq x y z
N MET A 1 -9.48 4.46 -11.71
CA MET A 1 -8.27 4.62 -10.87
C MET A 1 -7.93 6.08 -10.71
N LYS A 2 -8.22 6.64 -9.54
CA LYS A 2 -7.84 7.99 -9.16
C LYS A 2 -6.40 8.00 -8.65
N PHE A 3 -5.54 8.90 -9.11
CA PHE A 3 -4.19 9.08 -8.57
C PHE A 3 -4.08 10.39 -7.80
N LYS A 4 -3.13 10.46 -6.86
CA LYS A 4 -2.88 11.65 -6.03
C LYS A 4 -2.24 12.77 -6.85
N ASP A 5 -1.24 12.38 -7.64
CA ASP A 5 -0.40 13.23 -8.48
C ASP A 5 0.27 12.34 -9.54
N ASP A 6 1.06 12.96 -10.41
CA ASP A 6 1.75 12.28 -11.50
C ASP A 6 2.87 11.38 -10.98
N GLU A 7 3.52 11.73 -9.87
CA GLU A 7 4.55 10.91 -9.24
C GLU A 7 3.97 9.59 -8.72
N HIS A 8 2.78 9.63 -8.10
CA HIS A 8 2.05 8.45 -7.67
C HIS A 8 1.69 7.56 -8.88
N ARG A 9 1.13 8.13 -9.95
CA ARG A 9 0.82 7.38 -11.18
C ARG A 9 2.05 6.72 -11.76
N HIS A 10 3.11 7.50 -11.96
CA HIS A 10 4.35 7.03 -12.56
C HIS A 10 4.97 5.90 -11.75
N PHE A 11 5.02 6.04 -10.42
CA PHE A 11 5.52 4.98 -9.54
C PHE A 11 4.69 3.70 -9.68
N PHE A 12 3.35 3.80 -9.60
CA PHE A 12 2.46 2.65 -9.70
C PHE A 12 2.71 1.88 -11.00
N GLU A 13 2.61 2.56 -12.15
CA GLU A 13 2.77 1.97 -13.48
C GLU A 13 4.15 1.32 -13.65
N THR A 14 5.19 1.97 -13.13
CA THR A 14 6.57 1.44 -13.11
C THR A 14 6.65 0.13 -12.35
N GLN A 15 6.13 0.06 -11.12
CA GLN A 15 6.24 -1.15 -10.31
C GLN A 15 5.42 -2.32 -10.86
N VAL A 16 4.17 -2.08 -11.30
CA VAL A 16 3.33 -3.15 -11.86
C VAL A 16 3.86 -3.68 -13.19
N THR A 17 4.46 -2.83 -14.01
CA THR A 17 5.12 -3.24 -15.26
C THR A 17 6.39 -4.03 -14.98
N LYS A 18 7.26 -3.50 -14.10
CA LYS A 18 8.51 -4.17 -13.69
C LYS A 18 8.28 -5.57 -13.13
N THR A 19 7.15 -5.79 -12.47
CA THR A 19 6.83 -7.07 -11.83
C THR A 19 5.85 -7.94 -12.62
N ASN A 20 5.31 -7.45 -13.75
CA ASN A 20 4.28 -8.08 -14.57
C ASN A 20 3.00 -8.43 -13.79
N THR A 21 2.44 -7.47 -13.04
CA THR A 21 1.34 -7.70 -12.09
C THR A 21 0.06 -6.94 -12.42
N TRP A 22 -0.15 -6.59 -13.69
CA TRP A 22 -1.35 -5.87 -14.15
C TRP A 22 -2.68 -6.59 -13.87
N ASN A 23 -2.64 -7.92 -13.74
CA ASN A 23 -3.77 -8.79 -13.43
C ASN A 23 -3.75 -9.34 -11.99
N ASP A 24 -2.83 -8.87 -11.14
CA ASP A 24 -2.71 -9.29 -9.74
C ASP A 24 -3.26 -8.18 -8.82
N PRO A 25 -4.50 -8.31 -8.31
CA PRO A 25 -5.11 -7.27 -7.49
C PRO A 25 -4.38 -7.05 -6.16
N TYR A 26 -3.68 -8.05 -5.63
CA TYR A 26 -2.92 -7.95 -4.38
C TYR A 26 -1.71 -7.05 -4.57
N ARG A 27 -0.91 -7.31 -5.61
CA ARG A 27 0.28 -6.48 -5.91
C ARG A 27 -0.09 -5.11 -6.45
N LYS A 28 -1.19 -4.98 -7.20
CA LYS A 28 -1.70 -3.66 -7.60
C LYS A 28 -2.05 -2.80 -6.40
N ALA A 29 -2.85 -3.33 -5.46
CA ALA A 29 -3.20 -2.60 -4.26
C ALA A 29 -1.96 -2.24 -3.42
N LEU A 30 -1.00 -3.17 -3.29
CA LEU A 30 0.29 -2.92 -2.63
C LEU A 30 1.04 -1.76 -3.28
N PHE A 31 1.36 -1.84 -4.57
CA PHE A 31 2.19 -0.82 -5.25
C PHE A 31 1.48 0.52 -5.40
N TYR A 32 0.16 0.50 -5.61
CA TYR A 32 -0.63 1.71 -5.61
C TYR A 32 -0.54 2.40 -4.24
N THR A 33 -0.80 1.66 -3.15
CA THR A 33 -0.75 2.23 -1.80
C THR A 33 0.64 2.75 -1.46
N LEU A 34 1.70 1.96 -1.70
CA LEU A 34 3.08 2.40 -1.49
C LEU A 34 3.51 3.57 -2.39
N GLY A 35 2.76 3.88 -3.45
CA GLY A 35 2.99 5.04 -4.29
C GLY A 35 2.50 6.36 -3.69
N LEU A 36 1.74 6.35 -2.59
CA LEU A 36 1.08 7.54 -2.05
C LEU A 36 2.01 8.55 -1.38
N THR A 37 3.16 8.11 -0.86
CA THR A 37 4.13 8.98 -0.19
C THR A 37 5.50 8.89 -0.85
N GLU A 38 6.22 10.00 -0.86
CA GLU A 38 7.61 10.04 -1.33
C GLU A 38 8.48 9.05 -0.57
N GLN A 39 8.33 8.98 0.76
CA GLN A 39 9.13 8.10 1.62
C GLN A 39 9.02 6.63 1.20
N THR A 40 7.80 6.14 0.94
CA THR A 40 7.58 4.76 0.52
C THR A 40 8.04 4.49 -0.91
N ARG A 41 7.99 5.49 -1.80
CA ARG A 41 8.50 5.38 -3.17
C ARG A 41 10.02 5.27 -3.19
N ASP A 42 10.71 6.15 -2.49
CA ASP A 42 12.17 6.21 -2.44
C ASP A 42 12.78 4.96 -1.77
N HIS A 43 12.03 4.36 -0.85
CA HIS A 43 12.46 3.19 -0.08
C HIS A 43 11.74 1.89 -0.47
N ILE A 44 11.24 1.79 -1.72
CA ILE A 44 10.49 0.60 -2.17
C ILE A 44 11.28 -0.70 -1.99
N ASN A 45 12.60 -0.69 -2.15
CA ASN A 45 13.44 -1.88 -1.95
C ASN A 45 13.55 -2.32 -0.47
N ALA A 46 13.21 -1.44 0.48
CA ALA A 46 13.11 -1.77 1.91
C ALA A 46 11.71 -2.28 2.31
N LEU A 47 10.72 -2.14 1.42
CA LEU A 47 9.33 -2.55 1.65
C LEU A 47 8.92 -3.78 0.83
N TYR A 48 9.59 -4.01 -0.31
CA TYR A 48 9.30 -5.10 -1.22
C TYR A 48 10.58 -5.74 -1.74
N ASN A 49 10.73 -7.04 -1.49
CA ASN A 49 11.84 -7.81 -2.01
C ASN A 49 11.49 -8.31 -3.42
N PHE A 50 11.96 -7.62 -4.46
CA PHE A 50 11.69 -7.97 -5.86
C PHE A 50 12.19 -9.36 -6.27
N LYS A 51 13.24 -9.88 -5.62
CA LYS A 51 13.78 -11.23 -5.90
C LYS A 51 12.87 -12.32 -5.34
N LYS A 52 12.46 -12.17 -4.07
CA LYS A 52 11.56 -13.10 -3.38
C LYS A 52 10.08 -12.87 -3.71
N LYS A 53 9.76 -11.74 -4.34
CA LYS A 53 8.42 -11.28 -4.71
C LYS A 53 7.47 -11.17 -3.50
N CYS A 54 7.97 -10.70 -2.36
CA CYS A 54 7.22 -10.56 -1.11
C CYS A 54 7.48 -9.19 -0.44
N ILE A 55 6.57 -8.79 0.45
CA ILE A 55 6.79 -7.64 1.34
C ILE A 55 7.94 -7.93 2.31
N ASP A 56 8.57 -6.88 2.80
CA ASP A 56 9.64 -6.94 3.81
C ASP A 56 9.21 -6.17 5.07
N PHE A 57 9.02 -6.90 6.16
CA PHE A 57 8.50 -6.34 7.41
C PHE A 57 9.50 -5.44 8.14
N ASP A 58 10.80 -5.60 7.86
CA ASP A 58 11.84 -4.75 8.43
C ASP A 58 11.64 -3.27 8.04
N GLY A 59 10.94 -3.02 6.93
CA GLY A 59 10.59 -1.70 6.44
C GLY A 59 9.62 -0.91 7.33
N LEU A 60 8.88 -1.57 8.23
CA LEU A 60 7.96 -0.90 9.18
C LEU A 60 8.70 -0.12 10.27
N GLN A 61 9.91 -0.58 10.63
CA GLN A 61 10.69 -0.03 11.75
C GLN A 61 11.89 0.81 11.28
N LYS A 62 11.90 1.24 10.01
CA LYS A 62 12.99 2.05 9.46
C LYS A 62 12.86 3.53 9.84
N PRO A 63 13.97 4.23 10.13
CA PRO A 63 13.95 5.60 10.63
C PRO A 63 13.47 6.67 9.63
N TRP A 64 13.39 6.33 8.34
CA TRP A 64 12.85 7.23 7.31
C TRP A 64 11.31 7.29 7.31
N GLN A 65 10.65 6.41 8.05
CA GLN A 65 9.20 6.39 8.16
C GLN A 65 8.69 7.60 8.97
N THR A 66 7.67 8.27 8.44
CA THR A 66 6.87 9.29 9.13
C THR A 66 5.54 8.69 9.57
N GLY A 67 4.78 9.38 10.42
CA GLY A 67 3.45 8.93 10.83
C GLY A 67 2.51 8.63 9.65
N THR A 68 2.59 9.38 8.57
CA THR A 68 1.78 9.16 7.36
C THR A 68 2.28 7.98 6.54
N SER A 69 3.59 7.88 6.30
CA SER A 69 4.15 6.79 5.50
C SER A 69 4.01 5.43 6.21
N MET A 70 4.06 5.40 7.55
CA MET A 70 3.74 4.19 8.32
C MET A 70 2.31 3.70 8.06
N LYS A 71 1.31 4.59 8.11
CA LYS A 71 -0.10 4.25 7.85
C LYS A 71 -0.28 3.71 6.43
N VAL A 72 0.39 4.33 5.46
CA VAL A 72 0.44 3.86 4.08
C VAL A 72 1.08 2.47 3.97
N THR A 73 2.23 2.23 4.59
CA THR A 73 2.87 0.89 4.60
C THR A 73 1.97 -0.16 5.23
N ARG A 74 1.34 0.14 6.37
CA ARG A 74 0.42 -0.76 7.08
C ARG A 74 -0.76 -1.17 6.21
N LEU A 75 -1.44 -0.20 5.61
CA LEU A 75 -2.55 -0.48 4.69
C LEU A 75 -2.08 -1.31 3.50
N ALA A 76 -0.93 -0.97 2.91
CA ALA A 76 -0.41 -1.68 1.75
C ALA A 76 -0.11 -3.16 2.07
N PHE A 77 0.51 -3.43 3.21
CA PHE A 77 0.82 -4.79 3.67
C PHE A 77 -0.47 -5.55 3.99
N ASN A 78 -1.43 -4.91 4.66
CA ASN A 78 -2.73 -5.50 4.96
C ASN A 78 -3.49 -5.89 3.69
N LEU A 79 -3.56 -5.01 2.68
CA LEU A 79 -4.22 -5.34 1.42
C LEU A 79 -3.49 -6.46 0.64
N TYR A 80 -2.16 -6.54 0.78
CA TYR A 80 -1.36 -7.54 0.10
C TYR A 80 -1.55 -8.97 0.64
N ASN A 81 -1.61 -9.16 1.95
CA ASN A 81 -1.69 -10.52 2.53
C ASN A 81 -2.48 -10.63 3.84
N GLY A 82 -3.19 -9.58 4.26
CA GLY A 82 -3.95 -9.54 5.51
C GLY A 82 -3.11 -9.27 6.76
N PHE A 83 -1.83 -8.89 6.62
CA PHE A 83 -1.01 -8.54 7.78
C PHE A 83 -1.66 -7.41 8.59
N ALA A 84 -1.84 -7.62 9.88
CA ALA A 84 -2.51 -6.70 10.79
C ALA A 84 -1.73 -6.56 12.10
N GLY A 85 -0.39 -6.54 12.00
CA GLY A 85 0.50 -6.58 13.16
C GLY A 85 0.76 -8.00 13.68
N SER A 86 1.86 -8.13 14.42
CA SER A 86 2.24 -9.34 15.14
C SER A 86 3.24 -8.97 16.23
N GLU A 87 3.28 -9.76 17.30
CA GLU A 87 4.22 -9.57 18.40
C GLU A 87 5.66 -9.42 17.89
N GLY A 88 6.36 -8.40 18.37
CA GLY A 88 7.74 -8.10 17.97
C GLY A 88 7.92 -7.40 16.61
N ILE A 89 6.86 -7.21 15.80
CA ILE A 89 6.93 -6.52 14.51
C ILE A 89 6.20 -5.17 14.54
N ASP A 90 4.90 -5.19 14.83
CA ASP A 90 4.06 -3.99 14.92
C ASP A 90 2.75 -4.30 15.64
N ASP A 91 2.14 -3.29 16.24
CA ASP A 91 0.92 -3.41 17.04
C ASP A 91 -0.33 -3.50 16.14
N SER A 92 -1.21 -4.45 16.42
CA SER A 92 -2.42 -4.72 15.64
C SER A 92 -3.45 -3.59 15.70
N GLU A 93 -3.50 -2.84 16.80
CA GLU A 93 -4.44 -1.71 16.94
C GLU A 93 -4.19 -0.63 15.86
N ARG A 94 -2.95 -0.53 15.37
CA ARG A 94 -2.51 0.46 14.39
C ARG A 94 -3.03 0.20 12.97
N TYR A 95 -3.68 -0.94 12.74
CA TYR A 95 -4.28 -1.34 11.46
C TYR A 95 -5.78 -1.08 11.40
N THR A 96 -6.38 -0.60 12.51
CA THR A 96 -7.80 -0.23 12.52
C THR A 96 -8.06 1.01 11.66
N PRO A 97 -9.27 1.17 11.10
CA PRO A 97 -9.61 2.39 10.36
C PRO A 97 -9.36 3.68 11.14
N TYR A 98 -9.62 3.66 12.45
CA TYR A 98 -9.37 4.79 13.35
C TYR A 98 -7.91 5.28 13.28
N ASN A 99 -6.95 4.36 13.20
CA ASN A 99 -5.52 4.67 13.19
C ASN A 99 -4.92 4.86 11.79
N LEU A 100 -5.64 4.49 10.71
CA LEU A 100 -5.13 4.55 9.34
C LEU A 100 -5.59 5.80 8.55
N PHE A 101 -6.84 6.25 8.75
CA PHE A 101 -7.50 7.18 7.80
C PHE A 101 -7.58 8.65 8.27
N ASP A 102 -6.86 9.03 9.31
CA ASP A 102 -6.73 10.42 9.82
C ASP A 102 -5.73 11.27 9.01
N THR A 103 -5.57 10.99 7.70
CA THR A 103 -4.62 11.68 6.82
C THR A 103 -5.34 12.29 5.62
N GLY A 104 -4.73 13.28 4.97
CA GLY A 104 -5.22 13.84 3.70
C GLY A 104 -5.20 12.87 2.51
N LEU A 105 -4.86 11.58 2.74
CA LEU A 105 -4.76 10.55 1.72
C LEU A 105 -5.98 9.61 1.66
N MET A 106 -6.97 9.79 2.55
CA MET A 106 -8.10 8.86 2.74
C MET A 106 -8.78 8.45 1.41
N LEU A 107 -9.10 9.41 0.54
CA LEU A 107 -9.77 9.11 -0.75
C LEU A 107 -8.93 8.21 -1.66
N TYR A 108 -7.60 8.34 -1.62
CA TYR A 108 -6.71 7.47 -2.40
C TYR A 108 -6.51 6.13 -1.72
N MET A 109 -6.50 6.07 -0.39
CA MET A 109 -6.50 4.81 0.35
C MET A 109 -7.75 3.97 0.06
N PHE A 110 -8.92 4.59 -0.14
CA PHE A 110 -10.13 3.87 -0.59
C PHE A 110 -10.01 3.32 -2.01
N GLU A 111 -9.40 4.05 -2.94
CA GLU A 111 -9.09 3.52 -4.27
C GLU A 111 -8.20 2.26 -4.17
N ALA A 112 -7.26 2.21 -3.23
CA ALA A 112 -6.46 1.00 -3.01
C ALA A 112 -7.30 -0.22 -2.60
N ILE A 113 -8.33 -0.01 -1.79
CA ILE A 113 -9.28 -1.06 -1.38
C ILE A 113 -10.09 -1.54 -2.60
N ILE A 114 -10.58 -0.61 -3.43
CA ILE A 114 -11.30 -0.93 -4.68
C ILE A 114 -10.41 -1.77 -5.61
N LEU A 115 -9.13 -1.38 -5.78
CA LEU A 115 -8.17 -2.13 -6.59
C LEU A 115 -7.91 -3.55 -6.08
N ARG A 116 -8.00 -3.74 -4.76
CA ARG A 116 -7.82 -5.05 -4.13
C ARG A 116 -9.03 -5.97 -4.32
N TYR A 117 -10.23 -5.40 -4.36
CA TYR A 117 -11.51 -6.12 -4.40
C TYR A 117 -12.38 -5.70 -5.59
N PRO A 118 -11.88 -5.77 -6.83
CA PRO A 118 -12.58 -5.23 -7.99
C PRO A 118 -13.95 -5.87 -8.22
N SER A 119 -14.14 -7.14 -7.88
CA SER A 119 -15.43 -7.85 -8.03
C SER A 119 -16.49 -7.48 -7.00
N TYR A 120 -16.11 -6.81 -5.91
CA TYR A 120 -17.04 -6.36 -4.86
C TYR A 120 -17.30 -4.86 -4.93
N ALA A 121 -16.48 -4.15 -5.70
CA ALA A 121 -16.54 -2.71 -5.86
C ALA A 121 -17.27 -2.35 -7.17
N ASP A 122 -18.19 -3.19 -7.65
CA ASP A 122 -19.02 -2.89 -8.81
C ASP A 122 -19.90 -1.68 -8.47
N LEU A 123 -19.40 -0.49 -8.83
CA LEU A 123 -20.05 0.79 -8.60
C LEU A 123 -21.26 1.00 -9.52
N GLU A 124 -21.53 0.06 -10.43
CA GLU A 124 -22.73 0.08 -11.30
C GLU A 124 -24.00 -0.38 -10.57
N GLU A 125 -23.90 -0.96 -9.37
CA GLU A 125 -25.04 -1.37 -8.53
C GLU A 125 -25.35 -0.38 -7.37
N LEU A 126 -24.68 0.78 -7.32
CA LEU A 126 -24.88 1.85 -6.32
C LEU A 126 -25.50 3.12 -6.92
#